data_AF-A0A2H9Q6F4-F1
#
_entry.id   AF-A0A2H9Q6F4-F1
#
_cell.length_a   1.000
_cell.length_b   1.000
_cell.length_c   1.000
_cell.angle_alpha   90.00
_cell.angle_beta   90.00
_cell.angle_gamma   90.00
#
_symmetry.space_group_name_H-M   'P 1'
#
loop_
_entity.id
_entity.type
_entity.pdbx_description
1 polymer ?
#
loop_
_entity_poly.entity_id
_entity_poly.type
_entity_poly.pdbx_seq_one_letter_code
_entity_poly.pdbx_strand_id
1 'polypeptide(L)'
;MRKLKPVTDLLDSLIDDSAVPRNVRLTLADAKKKLTEGDDPVAGMSGAIYDLDAVSNDINLPMHARTLIWNLLSELESLKEEQIKK
;
A
#
# COMPACT_ATOMS: atom_id res chain seq x y z
N MET A 1 -11.08 3.24 15.52
CA MET A 1 -11.55 3.09 14.13
C MET A 1 -10.38 2.62 13.28
N ARG A 2 -10.57 1.62 12.41
CA ARG A 2 -9.54 1.19 11.43
C ARG A 2 -9.19 2.40 10.55
N LYS A 3 -8.04 3.03 10.76
CA LYS A 3 -7.53 4.15 9.94
C LYS A 3 -6.99 3.67 8.58
N LEU A 4 -7.54 2.58 8.03
CA LEU A 4 -7.09 2.03 6.74
C LEU A 4 -7.76 2.72 5.54
N LYS A 5 -8.85 3.46 5.77
CA LYS A 5 -9.61 4.09 4.68
C LYS A 5 -8.75 5.06 3.83
N PRO A 6 -7.97 5.98 4.42
CA PRO A 6 -7.10 6.86 3.62
C PRO A 6 -6.09 6.08 2.77
N VAL A 7 -5.50 5.03 3.35
CA VAL A 7 -4.56 4.13 2.66
C VAL A 7 -5.25 3.41 1.49
N THR A 8 -6.44 2.83 1.71
CA THR A 8 -7.17 2.12 0.65
C THR A 8 -7.65 3.04 -0.46
N ASP A 9 -8.08 4.26 -0.12
CA ASP A 9 -8.53 5.26 -1.10
C ASP A 9 -7.36 5.73 -1.98
N LEU A 10 -6.17 5.90 -1.39
CA LEU A 10 -4.96 6.26 -2.13
C LEU A 10 -4.43 5.09 -2.99
N LEU A 11 -4.52 3.85 -2.50
CA LEU A 11 -4.24 2.66 -3.30
C LEU A 11 -5.16 2.58 -4.52
N ASP A 12 -6.47 2.81 -4.35
CA ASP A 12 -7.43 2.82 -5.47
C ASP A 12 -7.08 3.88 -6.52
N SER A 13 -6.73 5.09 -6.08
CA SER A 13 -6.30 6.15 -7.00
C SER A 13 -5.08 5.76 -7.83
N LEU A 14 -4.12 5.00 -7.28
CA LEU A 14 -2.95 4.53 -8.01
C LEU A 14 -3.26 3.33 -8.92
N ILE A 15 -4.21 2.48 -8.53
CA ILE A 15 -4.68 1.34 -9.35
C ILE A 15 -5.46 1.84 -10.58
N ASP A 16 -6.18 2.94 -10.46
CA ASP A 16 -6.92 3.54 -11.57
C ASP A 16 -6.07 4.48 -12.45
N ASP A 17 -4.85 4.82 -12.00
CA ASP A 17 -3.94 5.69 -12.76
C ASP A 17 -3.32 4.94 -13.96
N SER A 18 -3.77 5.34 -15.17
CA SER A 18 -3.25 4.80 -16.44
C SER A 18 -1.76 5.07 -16.68
N ALA A 19 -1.15 6.05 -16.00
CA ALA A 19 0.28 6.32 -16.07
C ALA A 19 1.09 5.31 -15.25
N VAL A 20 0.46 4.57 -14.32
CA VAL A 20 1.14 3.56 -13.50
C VAL A 20 1.23 2.22 -14.29
N PRO A 21 2.44 1.63 -14.39
CA PRO A 21 2.64 0.35 -15.06
C PRO A 21 1.70 -0.75 -14.55
N ARG A 22 1.23 -1.61 -15.46
CA ARG A 22 0.26 -2.68 -15.13
C ARG A 22 0.77 -3.60 -14.02
N ASN A 23 2.05 -3.95 -14.01
CA ASN A 23 2.66 -4.79 -12.97
C ASN A 23 2.55 -4.13 -11.59
N VAL A 24 2.85 -2.82 -11.49
CA VAL A 24 2.71 -2.06 -10.25
C VAL A 24 1.26 -2.04 -9.80
N ARG A 25 0.31 -1.74 -10.70
CA ARG A 25 -1.12 -1.71 -10.36
C ARG A 25 -1.66 -3.04 -9.84
N LEU A 26 -1.19 -4.17 -10.38
CA LEU A 26 -1.55 -5.50 -9.88
C LEU A 26 -1.03 -5.71 -8.45
N THR A 27 0.23 -5.36 -8.19
CA THR A 27 0.80 -5.45 -6.84
C THR A 27 0.08 -4.53 -5.84
N LEU A 28 -0.31 -3.33 -6.25
CA LEU A 28 -1.10 -2.41 -5.40
C LEU A 28 -2.47 -2.99 -5.07
N ALA A 29 -3.12 -3.68 -6.02
CA ALA A 29 -4.39 -4.35 -5.79
C ALA A 29 -4.24 -5.53 -4.81
N ASP A 30 -3.15 -6.31 -4.92
CA ASP A 30 -2.83 -7.38 -3.98
C ASP A 30 -2.54 -6.83 -2.56
N ALA A 31 -1.82 -5.71 -2.47
CA ALA A 31 -1.56 -5.01 -1.21
C ALA A 31 -2.88 -4.54 -0.56
N LYS A 32 -3.78 -3.93 -1.34
CA LYS A 32 -5.11 -3.54 -0.87
C LYS A 32 -5.89 -4.74 -0.34
N LYS A 33 -5.88 -5.86 -1.07
CA LYS A 33 -6.56 -7.10 -0.68
C LYS A 33 -6.07 -7.61 0.68
N LYS A 34 -4.75 -7.61 0.92
CA LYS A 34 -4.14 -7.98 2.21
C LYS A 34 -4.62 -7.09 3.36
N LEU A 35 -4.84 -5.81 3.11
CA LEU A 35 -5.35 -4.86 4.12
C LEU A 35 -6.84 -5.04 4.44
N THR A 36 -7.65 -5.46 3.46
CA THR A 36 -9.11 -5.52 3.61
C THR A 36 -9.65 -6.91 3.96
N GLU A 37 -9.01 -7.96 3.45
CA GLU A 37 -9.48 -9.36 3.59
C GLU A 37 -8.68 -10.18 4.60
N GLY A 38 -7.57 -9.65 5.13
CA GLY A 38 -6.75 -10.36 6.10
C GLY A 38 -7.43 -10.49 7.47
N ASP A 39 -7.40 -11.71 8.03
CA ASP A 39 -7.90 -11.99 9.39
C ASP A 39 -7.03 -11.34 10.48
N ASP A 40 -5.71 -11.29 10.27
CA ASP A 40 -4.75 -10.60 11.13
C ASP A 40 -4.35 -9.24 10.52
N PRO A 41 -4.75 -8.11 11.14
CA PRO A 41 -4.39 -6.78 10.67
C PRO A 41 -2.88 -6.54 10.61
N VAL A 42 -2.09 -7.06 11.55
CA VAL A 42 -0.64 -6.83 11.59
C VAL A 42 0.06 -7.59 10.47
N ALA A 43 -0.34 -8.84 10.24
CA ALA A 43 0.14 -9.63 9.11
C ALA A 43 -0.28 -8.99 7.77
N GLY A 44 -1.52 -8.54 7.65
CA GLY A 44 -2.03 -7.83 6.47
C GLY A 44 -1.23 -6.57 6.14
N MET A 45 -0.98 -5.72 7.14
CA MET A 45 -0.16 -4.50 6.98
C MET A 45 1.28 -4.84 6.62
N SER A 46 1.87 -5.87 7.24
CA SER A 46 3.25 -6.29 6.93
C SER A 46 3.38 -6.79 5.49
N GLY A 47 2.39 -7.55 5.00
CA GLY A 47 2.35 -8.01 3.62
C GLY A 47 2.16 -6.86 2.62
N ALA A 48 1.30 -5.89 2.93
CA ALA A 48 1.12 -4.71 2.08
C ALA A 48 2.38 -3.83 2.03
N ILE A 49 3.08 -3.64 3.15
CA ILE A 49 4.36 -2.93 3.20
C ILE A 49 5.39 -3.62 2.30
N TYR A 50 5.50 -4.95 2.36
CA TYR A 50 6.42 -5.71 1.53
C TYR A 50 6.14 -5.53 0.03
N ASP A 51 4.88 -5.61 -0.37
CA ASP A 51 4.46 -5.40 -1.76
C ASP A 51 4.80 -3.98 -2.25
N LEU A 52 4.51 -2.97 -1.42
CA LEU A 52 4.74 -1.56 -1.74
C LEU A 52 6.24 -1.25 -1.86
N ASP A 53 7.06 -1.79 -0.96
CA ASP A 53 8.51 -1.61 -1.02
C ASP A 53 9.09 -2.20 -2.31
N ALA A 54 8.62 -3.38 -2.72
CA ALA A 54 9.05 -4.01 -3.96
C ALA A 54 8.76 -3.13 -5.20
N VAL A 55 7.56 -2.54 -5.30
CA VAL A 55 7.21 -1.66 -6.44
C VAL A 55 7.82 -0.27 -6.31
N SER A 56 8.13 0.21 -5.11
CA SER A 56 8.79 1.50 -4.89
C SER A 56 10.19 1.57 -5.51
N ASN A 57 10.79 0.40 -5.79
CA ASN A 57 12.09 0.23 -6.43
C ASN A 57 12.01 -0.01 -7.95
N ASP A 58 10.81 -0.03 -8.55
CA ASP A 58 10.66 -0.21 -10.00
C ASP A 58 11.20 1.03 -10.74
N ILE A 59 12.09 0.79 -11.72
CA ILE A 59 12.71 1.84 -12.55
C ILE A 59 11.70 2.51 -13.48
N ASN A 60 10.63 1.81 -13.86
CA ASN A 60 9.57 2.31 -14.73
C ASN A 60 8.47 3.04 -13.96
N LEU A 61 8.56 3.12 -12.64
CA LEU A 61 7.56 3.79 -11.81
C LEU A 61 7.66 5.33 -11.99
N PRO A 62 6.57 6.01 -12.40
CA PRO A 62 6.53 7.47 -12.49
C PRO A 62 6.84 8.14 -11.15
N MET A 63 7.44 9.32 -11.20
CA MET A 63 7.86 10.03 -9.98
C MET A 63 6.69 10.32 -9.03
N HIS A 64 5.54 10.77 -9.54
CA HIS A 64 4.38 11.04 -8.70
C HIS A 64 3.89 9.79 -7.97
N ALA A 65 3.83 8.66 -8.67
CA ALA A 65 3.43 7.37 -8.10
C ALA A 65 4.45 6.89 -7.04
N ARG A 66 5.75 7.10 -7.27
CA ARG A 66 6.81 6.81 -6.30
C ARG A 66 6.60 7.59 -5.00
N THR A 67 6.36 8.90 -5.09
CA THR A 67 6.10 9.73 -3.90
C THR A 67 4.86 9.25 -3.14
N LEU A 68 3.78 8.89 -3.84
CA LEU A 68 2.57 8.38 -3.20
C LEU A 68 2.78 7.02 -2.53
N ILE A 69 3.54 6.11 -3.15
CA ILE A 69 3.92 4.82 -2.55
C ILE A 69 4.75 5.02 -1.28
N TRP A 70 5.68 5.98 -1.28
CA TRP A 70 6.45 6.32 -0.07
C TRP A 70 5.56 6.82 1.07
N ASN A 71 4.58 7.67 0.77
CA ASN A 71 3.60 8.12 1.77
C ASN A 71 2.78 6.94 2.32
N LEU A 72 2.34 6.02 1.44
CA LEU A 72 1.62 4.81 1.84
C LEU A 72 2.46 3.92 2.77
N LEU A 73 3.76 3.74 2.47
CA LEU A 73 4.68 2.97 3.30
C LEU A 73 4.77 3.58 4.71
N SER A 74 5.05 4.88 4.82
CA SER A 74 5.14 5.56 6.12
C SER A 74 3.84 5.49 6.93
N GLU A 75 2.69 5.66 6.26
CA GLU A 75 1.40 5.57 6.92
C GLU A 75 1.11 4.14 7.41
N LEU A 76 1.36 3.12 6.58
CA LEU A 76 1.17 1.72 6.96
C LEU A 76 2.09 1.28 8.09
N GLU A 77 3.35 1.72 8.12
CA GLU A 77 4.27 1.45 9.21
C GLU A 77 3.76 2.05 10.53
N SER A 78 3.31 3.31 10.49
CA SER A 78 2.72 3.97 11.65
C SER A 78 1.47 3.24 12.16
N LEU A 79 0.57 2.84 11.27
CA LEU A 79 -0.64 2.09 11.62
C LEU A 79 -0.31 0.70 12.19
N LYS A 80 0.71 0.03 11.65
CA LYS A 80 1.17 -1.26 12.15
C LYS A 80 1.70 -1.12 13.58
N GLU A 81 2.52 -0.11 13.86
CA GLU A 81 3.00 0.15 15.21
C GLU A 81 1.87 0.47 16.20
N GLU A 82 0.91 1.31 15.81
CA GLU A 82 -0.27 1.60 16.64
C GLU A 82 -1.05 0.33 16.95
N GLN A 83 -1.19 -0.58 15.98
CA GLN A 83 -1.91 -1.83 16.13
C GLN A 83 -1.18 -2.84 17.02
N ILE A 84 0.15 -2.90 16.99
CA ILE A 84 0.94 -3.78 17.86
C ILE A 84 0.92 -3.30 19.32
N LYS A 85 0.87 -1.98 19.55
CA LYS A 85 0.82 -1.38 20.89
C LYS A 85 -0.55 -1.50 21.56
N LYS A 86 -1.58 -1.89 20.82
CA LYS A 86 -2.97 -2.00 21.26
C LYS A 86 -3.27 -3.37 21.83
#